data_AF-A0A6P6KSD4-F1
#
_entry.id   AF-A0A6P6KSD4-F1
#
_cell.length_a   1.000
_cell.length_b   1.000
_cell.length_c   1.000
_cell.angle_alpha   90.00
_cell.angle_beta   90.00
_cell.angle_gamma   90.00
#
_symmetry.space_group_name_H-M   'P 1'
#
loop_
_entity.id
_entity.type
_entity.pdbx_description
1 polymer ?
#
loop_
_entity_poly.entity_id
_entity_poly.type
_entity_poly.pdbx_seq_one_letter_code
_entity_poly.pdbx_strand_id
1 'polypeptide(L)'
;MLGADTGGHMLGAGTGGHILRASNGEHILGAGTGEHILRAGTGGHILEAGTGGHMLGAGTGEHILGAGTGGHILEAGTGGHMLGAGTGEHILGAGTGEHMLGAGTGGHILGADTGGHMLGAGTGGHMLGAGTGEHIPRAGTCESEAPSGLDEGTMDKEGLDGTSRDKAEISRSDSQSMRSSSLFWHFAAP
;
A
#
# COMPACT_ATOMS: atom_id res chain seq x y z
N MET A 1 28.85 -3.06 -13.73
CA MET A 1 28.52 -3.36 -12.32
C MET A 1 29.30 -2.40 -11.45
N LEU A 2 28.63 -1.72 -10.52
CA LEU A 2 29.26 -0.83 -9.52
C LEU A 2 29.06 -1.43 -8.13
N GLY A 3 30.08 -1.36 -7.27
CA GLY A 3 30.07 -1.95 -5.93
C GLY A 3 30.71 -1.03 -4.89
N ALA A 4 30.17 -1.01 -3.67
CA ALA A 4 30.79 -0.42 -2.49
C ALA A 4 30.69 -1.38 -1.31
N ASP A 5 31.77 -1.45 -0.53
CA ASP A 5 31.92 -2.46 0.53
C ASP A 5 31.69 -1.89 1.94
N THR A 6 32.53 -0.97 2.42
CA THR A 6 32.43 -0.36 3.76
C THR A 6 32.43 1.17 3.68
N GLY A 7 31.83 1.85 4.65
CA GLY A 7 31.83 3.31 4.73
C GLY A 7 30.85 4.00 3.77
N GLY A 8 30.84 5.34 3.76
CA GLY A 8 29.88 6.15 2.98
C GLY A 8 30.16 6.16 1.49
N HIS A 9 29.25 5.69 0.63
CA HIS A 9 29.43 5.76 -0.84
C HIS A 9 28.18 6.20 -1.59
N MET A 10 28.39 6.85 -2.75
CA MET A 10 27.34 7.20 -3.71
C MET A 10 27.61 6.53 -5.06
N LEU A 11 26.69 5.69 -5.51
CA LEU A 11 26.77 4.98 -6.79
C LEU A 11 25.63 5.44 -7.69
N GLY A 12 25.93 5.77 -8.95
CA GLY A 12 24.95 6.20 -9.92
C GLY A 12 25.05 5.43 -11.23
N ALA A 13 23.91 5.03 -11.80
CA ALA A 13 23.78 4.59 -13.18
C ALA A 13 22.81 5.50 -13.94
N GLY A 14 23.19 5.87 -15.17
CA GLY A 14 22.37 6.70 -16.05
C GLY A 14 21.37 5.86 -16.84
N THR A 15 21.55 5.79 -18.16
CA THR A 15 20.66 5.05 -19.07
C THR A 15 21.03 3.56 -19.16
N GLY A 16 20.09 2.70 -19.55
CA GLY A 16 20.37 1.31 -19.95
C GLY A 16 20.27 0.30 -18.79
N GLY A 17 21.05 -0.78 -18.87
CA GLY A 17 20.98 -1.91 -17.95
C GLY A 17 22.12 -1.95 -16.94
N HIS A 18 21.87 -1.79 -15.64
CA HIS A 18 22.97 -1.75 -14.64
C HIS A 18 22.68 -2.52 -13.36
N ILE A 19 23.76 -2.98 -12.72
CA ILE A 19 23.73 -3.61 -11.39
C ILE A 19 24.60 -2.78 -10.45
N LEU A 20 23.98 -2.28 -9.38
CA LEU A 20 24.61 -1.54 -8.29
C LEU A 20 24.50 -2.37 -7.01
N ARG A 21 25.62 -2.50 -6.28
CA ARG A 21 25.68 -3.24 -5.02
C ARG A 21 26.33 -2.41 -3.92
N ALA A 22 25.74 -2.47 -2.74
CA ALA A 22 26.24 -1.92 -1.50
C ALA A 22 26.28 -3.05 -0.47
N SER A 23 27.37 -3.20 0.27
CA SER A 23 27.47 -4.20 1.33
C SER A 23 27.15 -3.60 2.69
N ASN A 24 28.14 -3.05 3.39
CA ASN A 24 28.00 -2.65 4.79
C ASN A 24 28.13 -1.14 4.97
N GLY A 25 27.38 -0.58 5.90
CA GLY A 25 27.49 0.82 6.30
C GLY A 25 26.36 1.65 5.71
N GLU A 26 26.67 2.85 5.22
CA GLU A 26 25.65 3.77 4.72
C GLU A 26 25.95 4.15 3.27
N HIS A 27 25.01 3.93 2.37
CA HIS A 27 25.25 4.11 0.93
C HIS A 27 24.02 4.67 0.23
N ILE A 28 24.26 5.45 -0.83
CA ILE A 28 23.23 5.97 -1.72
C ILE A 28 23.43 5.35 -3.10
N LEU A 29 22.43 4.63 -3.58
CA LEU A 29 22.42 3.99 -4.89
C LEU A 29 21.32 4.65 -5.74
N GLY A 30 21.71 5.26 -6.86
CA GLY A 30 20.81 5.91 -7.81
C GLY A 30 20.80 5.22 -9.17
N ALA A 31 19.63 4.97 -9.71
CA ALA A 31 19.41 4.43 -11.05
C ALA A 31 18.55 5.38 -11.87
N GLY A 32 19.00 5.71 -13.08
CA GLY A 32 18.28 6.54 -14.04
C GLY A 32 17.28 5.73 -14.86
N THR A 33 17.27 5.95 -16.17
CA THR A 33 16.30 5.34 -17.08
C THR A 33 16.73 3.95 -17.54
N GLY A 34 15.83 2.98 -17.55
CA GLY A 34 16.08 1.66 -18.14
C GLY A 34 15.73 0.54 -17.18
N GLU A 35 16.54 -0.52 -17.17
CA GLU A 35 16.32 -1.66 -16.28
C GLU A 35 17.52 -1.86 -15.35
N HIS A 36 17.30 -1.70 -14.05
CA HIS A 36 18.41 -1.66 -13.09
C HIS A 36 18.12 -2.57 -11.91
N ILE A 37 19.19 -3.14 -11.35
CA ILE A 37 19.15 -3.93 -10.13
C ILE A 37 20.01 -3.22 -9.09
N LEU A 38 19.36 -2.76 -8.02
CA LEU A 38 20.02 -2.14 -6.88
C LEU A 38 19.90 -3.11 -5.70
N ARG A 39 21.03 -3.45 -5.08
CA ARG A 39 21.05 -4.30 -3.88
C ARG A 39 21.89 -3.67 -2.80
N ALA A 40 21.34 -3.60 -1.59
CA ALA A 40 22.06 -3.14 -0.43
C ALA A 40 22.01 -4.18 0.70
N GLY A 41 23.12 -4.32 1.41
CA GLY A 41 23.35 -5.35 2.41
C GLY A 41 22.93 -4.90 3.81
N THR A 42 23.91 -4.72 4.69
CA THR A 42 23.67 -4.39 6.09
C THR A 42 23.93 -2.91 6.39
N GLY A 43 23.07 -2.27 7.17
CA GLY A 43 23.26 -0.89 7.63
C GLY A 43 22.14 0.05 7.19
N GLY A 44 22.52 1.28 6.81
CA GLY A 44 21.63 2.40 6.53
C GLY A 44 21.69 2.84 5.07
N HIS A 45 20.80 2.36 4.19
CA HIS A 45 20.96 2.60 2.74
C HIS A 45 19.76 3.33 2.11
N ILE A 46 20.05 4.15 1.11
CA ILE A 46 19.06 4.81 0.26
C ILE A 46 19.21 4.27 -1.16
N LEU A 47 18.13 3.70 -1.71
CA LEU A 47 18.08 3.18 -3.06
C LEU A 47 16.99 3.94 -3.80
N GLU A 48 17.36 4.65 -4.86
CA GLU A 48 16.43 5.41 -5.70
C GLU A 48 16.54 4.93 -7.14
N ALA A 49 15.40 4.63 -7.75
CA ALA A 49 15.33 4.27 -9.15
C ALA A 49 14.33 5.14 -9.90
N GLY A 50 14.73 5.60 -11.09
CA GLY A 50 13.99 6.52 -11.93
C GLY A 50 12.96 5.80 -12.79
N THR A 51 13.03 6.05 -14.10
CA THR A 51 12.03 5.55 -15.06
C THR A 51 12.41 4.17 -15.61
N GLY A 52 11.45 3.24 -15.63
CA GLY A 52 11.58 1.96 -16.33
C GLY A 52 11.24 0.76 -15.47
N GLY A 53 12.00 -0.33 -15.65
CA GLY A 53 11.79 -1.62 -15.00
C GLY A 53 12.87 -1.91 -13.96
N HIS A 54 12.63 -1.67 -12.67
CA HIS A 54 13.71 -1.73 -11.67
C HIS A 54 13.44 -2.75 -10.57
N MET A 55 14.51 -3.36 -10.07
CA MET A 55 14.48 -4.24 -8.89
C MET A 55 15.37 -3.65 -7.81
N LEU A 56 14.78 -3.32 -6.66
CA LEU A 56 15.47 -2.77 -5.50
C LEU A 56 15.34 -3.78 -4.36
N GLY A 57 16.47 -4.20 -3.80
CA GLY A 57 16.52 -5.11 -2.67
C GLY A 57 17.38 -4.55 -1.56
N ALA A 58 16.87 -4.56 -0.32
CA ALA A 58 17.65 -4.15 0.84
C ALA A 58 17.60 -5.21 1.94
N GLY A 59 18.74 -5.45 2.58
CA GLY A 59 18.96 -6.52 3.53
C GLY A 59 18.54 -6.14 4.95
N THR A 60 19.51 -6.15 5.87
CA THR A 60 19.27 -5.94 7.29
C THR A 60 19.61 -4.52 7.70
N GLY A 61 18.74 -3.88 8.50
CA GLY A 61 18.99 -2.56 9.08
C GLY A 61 17.85 -1.61 8.80
N GLU A 62 18.18 -0.35 8.57
CA GLU A 62 17.18 0.67 8.24
C GLU A 62 17.42 1.19 6.83
N HIS A 63 16.41 1.12 5.97
CA HIS A 63 16.61 1.37 4.54
C HIS A 63 15.45 2.18 3.96
N ILE A 64 15.78 3.02 2.98
CA ILE A 64 14.83 3.79 2.18
C ILE A 64 14.92 3.31 0.75
N LEU A 65 13.82 2.80 0.20
CA LEU A 65 13.73 2.36 -1.19
C LEU A 65 12.67 3.20 -1.88
N GLY A 66 13.07 3.91 -2.93
CA GLY A 66 12.21 4.76 -3.74
C GLY A 66 12.25 4.32 -5.20
N ALA A 67 11.09 4.16 -5.82
CA ALA A 67 10.99 3.88 -7.24
C ALA A 67 10.03 4.86 -7.93
N GLY A 68 10.44 5.36 -9.09
CA GLY A 68 9.75 6.39 -9.85
C GLY A 68 8.65 5.81 -10.75
N THR A 69 8.74 6.15 -12.03
CA THR A 69 7.73 5.78 -13.03
C THR A 69 8.04 4.45 -13.68
N GLY A 70 7.05 3.57 -13.78
CA GLY A 70 7.12 2.33 -14.56
C GLY A 70 6.74 1.11 -13.76
N GLY A 71 7.40 -0.01 -14.04
CA GLY A 71 7.16 -1.30 -13.40
C GLY A 71 8.28 -1.61 -12.41
N HIS A 72 8.02 -1.68 -11.10
CA HIS A 72 9.10 -1.85 -10.13
C HIS A 72 8.81 -2.93 -9.10
N ILE A 73 9.88 -3.59 -8.65
CA ILE A 73 9.86 -4.54 -7.53
C ILE A 73 10.77 -3.99 -6.44
N LEU A 74 10.22 -3.78 -5.25
CA LEU A 74 10.92 -3.33 -4.07
C LEU A 74 10.78 -4.39 -2.99
N GLU A 75 11.90 -4.89 -2.49
CA GLU A 75 11.95 -5.87 -1.41
C GLU A 75 12.87 -5.38 -0.29
N ALA A 76 12.36 -5.39 0.95
CA ALA A 76 13.16 -5.07 2.12
C ALA A 76 13.12 -6.22 3.12
N GLY A 77 14.28 -6.53 3.69
CA GLY A 77 14.50 -7.67 4.58
C GLY A 77 14.11 -7.39 6.02
N THR A 78 15.09 -7.43 6.91
CA THR A 78 14.87 -7.34 8.36
C THR A 78 15.21 -5.97 8.89
N GLY A 79 14.32 -5.37 9.68
CA GLY A 79 14.57 -4.12 10.40
C GLY A 79 13.50 -3.08 10.18
N GLY A 80 13.91 -1.81 10.07
CA GLY A 80 13.04 -0.64 9.95
C GLY A 80 13.09 -0.05 8.55
N HIS A 81 12.09 -0.27 7.69
CA HIS A 81 12.22 0.11 6.26
C HIS A 81 11.10 1.03 5.79
N MET A 82 11.45 1.97 4.91
CA MET A 82 10.52 2.81 4.16
C MET A 82 10.60 2.46 2.68
N LEU A 83 9.48 1.99 2.11
CA LEU A 83 9.37 1.64 0.69
C LEU A 83 8.34 2.58 0.06
N GLY A 84 8.75 3.26 -1.00
CA GLY A 84 7.92 4.18 -1.76
C GLY A 84 7.96 3.85 -3.25
N ALA A 85 6.79 3.75 -3.88
CA ALA A 85 6.70 3.62 -5.33
C ALA A 85 5.76 4.67 -5.93
N GLY A 86 6.17 5.23 -7.06
CA GLY A 86 5.50 6.33 -7.73
C GLY A 86 4.35 5.89 -8.63
N THR A 87 4.47 6.19 -9.93
CA THR A 87 3.42 5.94 -10.92
C THR A 87 3.69 4.66 -11.68
N GLY A 88 2.66 3.83 -11.85
CA GLY A 88 2.71 2.63 -12.69
C GLY A 88 2.25 1.40 -11.95
N GLU A 89 2.86 0.25 -12.25
CA GLU A 89 2.53 -1.01 -11.59
C GLU A 89 3.70 -1.49 -10.73
N HIS A 90 3.48 -1.66 -9.44
CA HIS A 90 4.58 -1.91 -8.50
C HIS A 90 4.25 -3.05 -7.54
N ILE A 91 5.29 -3.78 -7.16
CA ILE A 91 5.24 -4.80 -6.12
C ILE A 91 6.18 -4.35 -5.01
N LEU A 92 5.62 -4.14 -3.82
CA LEU A 92 6.38 -3.78 -2.62
C LEU A 92 6.22 -4.91 -1.61
N GLY A 93 7.35 -5.47 -1.19
CA GLY A 93 7.43 -6.51 -0.17
C GLY A 93 8.31 -6.06 0.98
N ALA A 94 7.84 -6.23 2.21
CA ALA A 94 8.67 -6.00 3.39
C ALA A 94 8.64 -7.21 4.32
N GLY A 95 9.81 -7.60 4.82
CA GLY A 95 10.00 -8.80 5.62
C GLY A 95 9.63 -8.58 7.09
N THR A 96 10.61 -8.86 7.95
CA THR A 96 10.41 -8.83 9.41
C THR A 96 10.80 -7.48 10.00
N GLY A 97 9.94 -6.91 10.85
CA GLY A 97 10.24 -5.73 11.63
C GLY A 97 9.15 -4.68 11.53
N GLU A 98 9.54 -3.40 11.53
CA GLU A 98 8.60 -2.30 11.40
C GLU A 98 8.78 -1.59 10.06
N HIS A 99 7.72 -1.51 9.27
CA HIS A 99 7.84 -1.06 7.88
C HIS A 99 6.74 -0.09 7.50
N MET A 100 7.09 0.89 6.66
CA MET A 100 6.14 1.79 6.00
C MET A 100 6.21 1.55 4.50
N LEU A 101 5.11 1.11 3.91
CA LEU A 101 4.98 0.89 2.47
C LEU A 101 3.99 1.91 1.92
N GLY A 102 4.42 2.66 0.92
CA GLY A 102 3.64 3.66 0.23
C GLY A 102 3.68 3.41 -1.28
N ALA A 103 2.54 3.37 -1.93
CA ALA A 103 2.48 3.36 -3.39
C ALA A 103 1.57 4.48 -3.90
N GLY A 104 1.96 5.10 -5.02
CA GLY A 104 1.31 6.26 -5.60
C GLY A 104 0.12 5.88 -6.47
N THR A 105 0.21 6.24 -7.76
CA THR A 105 -0.87 6.07 -8.73
C THR A 105 -0.65 4.83 -9.58
N GLY A 106 -1.70 4.03 -9.75
CA GLY A 106 -1.71 2.88 -10.65
C GLY A 106 -2.11 1.58 -9.95
N GLY A 107 -1.66 0.45 -10.50
CA GLY A 107 -1.97 -0.87 -9.97
C GLY A 107 -0.87 -1.38 -9.05
N HIS A 108 -1.11 -1.55 -7.75
CA HIS A 108 -0.02 -1.91 -6.83
C HIS A 108 -0.34 -3.13 -5.96
N ILE A 109 0.68 -3.93 -5.68
CA ILE A 109 0.64 -5.01 -4.70
C ILE A 109 1.59 -4.65 -3.57
N LEU A 110 1.04 -4.50 -2.36
CA LEU A 110 1.82 -4.24 -1.16
C LEU A 110 1.66 -5.43 -0.21
N GLY A 111 2.78 -6.05 0.13
CA GLY A 111 2.88 -7.18 1.04
C GLY A 111 3.83 -6.85 2.18
N ALA A 112 3.46 -7.22 3.41
CA ALA A 112 4.40 -7.21 4.51
C ALA A 112 4.24 -8.47 5.36
N ASP A 113 5.35 -9.04 5.86
CA ASP A 113 5.33 -10.33 6.55
C ASP A 113 5.04 -10.18 8.04
N THR A 114 6.07 -10.08 8.87
CA THR A 114 5.95 -10.17 10.33
C THR A 114 6.33 -8.86 11.00
N GLY A 115 5.46 -8.36 11.87
CA GLY A 115 5.74 -7.22 12.74
C GLY A 115 4.75 -6.07 12.59
N GLY A 116 5.21 -4.84 12.82
CA GLY A 116 4.39 -3.63 12.84
C GLY A 116 4.43 -2.93 11.48
N HIS A 117 3.36 -2.92 10.69
CA HIS A 117 3.44 -2.36 9.34
C HIS A 117 2.36 -1.33 9.03
N MET A 118 2.75 -0.24 8.38
CA MET A 118 1.83 0.72 7.80
C MET A 118 1.85 0.59 6.28
N LEU A 119 0.72 0.23 5.69
CA LEU A 119 0.58 0.07 4.24
C LEU A 119 -0.36 1.15 3.72
N GLY A 120 0.10 1.99 2.81
CA GLY A 120 -0.67 3.02 2.17
C GLY A 120 -0.59 2.90 0.66
N ALA A 121 -1.72 2.98 -0.02
CA ALA A 121 -1.74 3.13 -1.47
C ALA A 121 -2.54 4.39 -1.86
N GLY A 122 -2.17 5.00 -2.97
CA GLY A 122 -2.80 6.20 -3.52
C GLY A 122 -4.01 5.85 -4.37
N THR A 123 -4.03 6.37 -5.59
CA THR A 123 -5.15 6.21 -6.52
C THR A 123 -4.94 5.00 -7.42
N GLY A 124 -6.02 4.25 -7.66
CA GLY A 124 -6.01 3.09 -8.55
C GLY A 124 -6.42 1.79 -7.86
N GLY A 125 -6.21 0.68 -8.56
CA GLY A 125 -6.54 -0.66 -8.07
C GLY A 125 -5.36 -1.23 -7.29
N HIS A 126 -5.50 -1.36 -5.96
CA HIS A 126 -4.41 -1.86 -5.12
C HIS A 126 -4.81 -3.12 -4.36
N MET A 127 -3.85 -4.02 -4.16
CA MET A 127 -3.97 -5.16 -3.27
C MET A 127 -3.00 -4.98 -2.10
N LEU A 128 -3.53 -4.91 -0.89
CA LEU A 128 -2.75 -4.80 0.34
C LEU A 128 -2.93 -6.08 1.15
N GLY A 129 -1.81 -6.71 1.49
CA GLY A 129 -1.75 -7.87 2.36
C GLY A 129 -0.70 -7.66 3.44
N ALA A 130 -1.02 -8.02 4.67
CA ALA A 130 -0.05 -8.09 5.74
C ALA A 130 -0.18 -9.45 6.44
N GLY A 131 0.94 -10.00 6.86
CA GLY A 131 1.04 -11.30 7.49
C GLY A 131 0.64 -11.22 8.95
N THR A 132 1.59 -11.51 9.85
CA THR A 132 1.33 -11.59 11.28
C THR A 132 1.84 -10.37 12.01
N GLY A 133 1.04 -9.82 12.91
CA GLY A 133 1.42 -8.66 13.72
C GLY A 133 0.36 -7.57 13.70
N GLU A 134 0.76 -6.36 14.10
CA GLU A 134 -0.11 -5.19 14.10
C GLU A 134 0.09 -4.42 12.80
N HIS A 135 -0.97 -4.27 12.01
CA HIS A 135 -0.90 -3.64 10.69
C HIS A 135 -1.97 -2.57 10.53
N ILE A 136 -1.59 -1.45 9.91
CA ILE A 136 -2.49 -0.33 9.60
C ILE A 136 -2.54 -0.17 8.07
N PRO A 137 -3.50 -0.81 7.39
CA PRO A 137 -3.74 -0.60 5.97
C PRO A 137 -4.57 0.67 5.73
N ARG A 138 -4.15 1.51 4.78
CA ARG A 138 -4.86 2.67 4.28
C ARG A 138 -4.98 2.56 2.76
N ALA A 139 -6.16 2.16 2.29
CA ALA A 139 -6.49 2.29 0.89
C ALA A 139 -6.69 3.77 0.56
N GLY A 140 -6.12 4.24 -0.55
CA GLY A 140 -6.39 5.58 -1.06
C GLY A 140 -7.78 5.65 -1.68
N THR A 141 -8.18 6.86 -2.07
CA THR A 141 -9.49 7.09 -2.66
C THR A 141 -9.57 6.35 -3.99
N CYS A 142 -10.42 5.34 -4.07
CA CYS A 142 -10.96 4.94 -5.36
C CYS A 142 -11.72 6.16 -5.89
N GLU A 143 -11.36 6.64 -7.07
CA GLU A 143 -12.31 7.38 -7.90
C GLU A 143 -13.45 6.38 -8.17
N SER A 144 -14.41 6.30 -7.25
CA SER A 144 -15.71 5.74 -7.58
C SER A 144 -16.27 6.72 -8.61
N GLU A 145 -16.20 6.38 -9.89
CA GLU A 145 -17.13 6.97 -10.84
C GLU A 145 -18.53 6.58 -10.35
N ALA A 146 -19.12 7.46 -9.55
CA ALA A 146 -20.54 7.43 -9.32
C ALA A 146 -21.19 7.50 -10.71
N PRO A 147 -22.08 6.57 -11.09
CA PRO A 147 -22.73 6.66 -12.38
C PRO A 147 -23.45 8.00 -12.46
N SER A 148 -22.95 8.88 -13.33
CA SER A 148 -23.61 10.12 -13.69
C SER A 148 -24.89 9.77 -14.44
N GLY A 149 -26.02 9.73 -13.74
CA GLY A 149 -27.32 9.56 -14.40
C GLY A 149 -28.42 8.97 -13.53
N LEU A 150 -28.93 9.76 -12.58
CA LEU A 150 -30.37 9.80 -12.37
C LEU A 150 -30.82 11.22 -12.70
N ASP A 151 -31.25 11.36 -13.96
CA ASP A 151 -32.14 12.43 -14.42
C ASP A 151 -33.48 12.26 -13.70
N GLU A 152 -33.59 12.80 -12.49
CA GLU A 152 -34.88 12.96 -11.83
C GLU A 152 -35.56 14.18 -12.43
N GLY A 153 -36.40 13.89 -13.43
CA GLY A 153 -37.20 14.84 -14.16
C GLY A 153 -37.99 15.80 -13.26
N THR A 154 -38.02 17.04 -13.72
CA THR A 154 -38.93 18.11 -13.31
C THR A 154 -40.37 17.62 -13.15
N MET A 155 -40.89 17.62 -11.92
CA MET A 155 -42.34 17.65 -11.68
C MET A 155 -42.75 19.02 -11.14
N ASP A 156 -43.15 19.89 -12.06
CA ASP A 156 -44.04 21.01 -11.77
C ASP A 156 -45.40 20.45 -11.34
N LYS A 157 -45.88 20.76 -10.12
CA LYS A 157 -47.32 20.83 -9.80
C LYS A 157 -47.60 21.87 -8.70
N GLU A 158 -48.39 22.85 -9.11
CA GLU A 158 -49.06 23.91 -8.38
C GLU A 158 -49.93 23.44 -7.19
N GLY A 159 -49.91 24.23 -6.10
CA GLY A 159 -51.04 24.63 -5.23
C GLY A 159 -51.91 23.60 -4.48
N LEU A 160 -51.98 23.71 -3.14
CA LEU A 160 -53.17 24.14 -2.35
C LEU A 160 -52.93 24.02 -0.82
N ASP A 161 -53.72 24.82 -0.07
CA ASP A 161 -53.77 25.07 1.38
C ASP A 161 -53.91 23.81 2.28
N GLY A 162 -53.80 23.79 3.62
CA GLY A 162 -53.72 24.81 4.66
C GLY A 162 -53.77 24.13 6.05
N THR A 163 -53.38 24.87 7.10
CA THR A 163 -53.69 24.71 8.54
C THR A 163 -53.21 23.46 9.33
N SER A 164 -52.27 23.72 10.23
CA SER A 164 -52.09 23.21 11.61
C SER A 164 -53.04 22.12 12.16
N ARG A 165 -52.44 21.04 12.71
CA ARG A 165 -52.77 20.47 14.04
C ARG A 165 -51.80 19.37 14.47
N ASP A 166 -51.32 19.49 15.70
CA ASP A 166 -50.67 18.44 16.48
C ASP A 166 -51.51 17.16 16.54
N LYS A 167 -50.82 16.00 16.54
CA LYS A 167 -51.03 14.94 17.53
C LYS A 167 -49.98 13.85 17.39
N ALA A 168 -49.32 13.59 18.52
CA ALA A 168 -48.50 12.42 18.77
C ALA A 168 -49.32 11.13 18.66
N GLU A 169 -48.77 10.10 18.02
CA GLU A 169 -49.07 8.71 18.35
C GLU A 169 -47.80 7.87 18.36
N ILE A 170 -47.48 7.40 19.56
CA ILE A 170 -46.56 6.31 19.85
C ILE A 170 -47.24 5.02 19.40
N SER A 171 -46.60 4.26 18.52
CA SER A 171 -46.95 2.86 18.28
C SER A 171 -45.78 1.97 18.68
N ARG A 172 -45.93 1.32 19.83
CA ARG A 172 -45.26 0.07 20.18
C ARG A 172 -46.30 -1.04 20.04
N SER A 173 -46.02 -2.05 19.22
CA SER A 173 -46.25 -3.47 19.58
C SER A 173 -45.69 -4.40 18.50
N ASP A 174 -44.57 -5.03 18.85
CA ASP A 174 -44.19 -6.43 18.66
C ASP A 174 -44.76 -7.27 17.51
N SER A 175 -43.86 -7.88 16.74
CA SER A 175 -43.97 -9.32 16.43
C SER A 175 -42.61 -9.96 16.08
N GLN A 176 -42.17 -10.82 17.01
CA GLN A 176 -41.51 -12.12 16.81
C GLN A 176 -40.14 -12.15 16.09
N SER A 177 -39.05 -12.41 16.81
CA SER A 177 -38.58 -13.77 17.17
C SER A 177 -38.26 -14.65 15.96
N MET A 178 -37.01 -14.62 15.51
CA MET A 178 -36.30 -15.85 15.13
C MET A 178 -34.92 -15.89 15.78
N ARG A 179 -34.72 -16.98 16.50
CA ARG A 179 -33.54 -17.35 17.28
C ARG A 179 -32.48 -17.99 16.39
N SER A 180 -31.24 -17.79 16.81
CA SER A 180 -30.18 -18.79 16.97
C SER A 180 -29.61 -19.48 15.72
N SER A 181 -28.28 -19.36 15.55
CA SER A 181 -27.37 -20.51 15.66
C SER A 181 -25.93 -20.03 15.86
N SER A 182 -25.45 -20.14 17.10
CA SER A 182 -24.03 -20.19 17.43
C SER A 182 -23.58 -21.64 17.29
N LEU A 183 -22.58 -21.92 16.44
CA LEU A 183 -21.91 -23.22 16.43
C LEU A 183 -20.51 -23.07 17.06
N PHE A 184 -20.44 -23.58 18.28
CA PHE A 184 -19.26 -23.89 19.06
C PHE A 184 -18.67 -25.21 18.51
N TRP A 185 -17.37 -25.27 18.22
CA TRP A 185 -16.67 -26.55 18.02
C TRP A 185 -15.61 -26.70 19.11
N HIS A 186 -15.73 -27.77 19.90
CA HIS A 186 -14.76 -28.19 20.90
C HIS A 186 -14.12 -29.52 20.45
N PHE A 187 -12.81 -29.61 20.68
CA PHE A 187 -11.89 -30.69 20.32
C PHE A 187 -12.23 -32.06 20.94
N ALA A 188 -11.83 -33.13 20.24
CA ALA A 188 -11.33 -34.35 20.88
C ALA A 188 -10.36 -35.08 19.92
N ALA A 189 -9.09 -35.20 20.33
CA ALA A 189 -8.09 -36.09 19.75
C ALA A 189 -8.18 -37.48 20.44
N PRO A 190 -7.79 -38.57 19.75
CA PRO A 190 -7.46 -39.84 20.41
C PRO A 190 -6.05 -39.85 20.99
#